data_AF-A0A3N2MMQ7-F1
#
_entry.id   AF-A0A3N2MMQ7-F1
#
_cell.length_a   1.000
_cell.length_b   1.000
_cell.length_c   1.000
_cell.angle_alpha   90.00
_cell.angle_beta   90.00
_cell.angle_gamma   90.00
#
_symmetry.space_group_name_H-M   'P 1'
#
loop_
_entity.id
_entity.type
_entity.pdbx_description
1 polymer ?
#
loop_
_entity_poly.entity_id
_entity_poly.type
_entity_poly.pdbx_seq_one_letter_code
_entity_poly.pdbx_strand_id
1 'polypeptide(L)'
;MAKQKFLKGAPLYDKFLSGFGSYAGLRVISRDDILLIDLDGHQYYIYLKCVSHKGNPYPLNDQRAQLPQRPIFDAIKASDTDFLFLGYDMDNDVFVCWDPLKVRQRLNVKSYVSFYSFKDIQNNVQLGKIDSAELSNGDKFVLFKREDMLSFFNMIKVHFPKIKESDPDIEDVPQQNSESKTSTSRKVEVVGILTDIMTDQSVKLLVDDMVAEEKNRMEIICACMNNFAQFYYKMKLTDWKRIIYSYLDI
;
A
#
# COMPACT_ATOMS: atom_id res chain seq x y z
N MET A 1 -0.67 30.58 13.53
CA MET A 1 -0.42 29.12 13.64
C MET A 1 1.08 28.90 13.73
N ALA A 2 1.57 28.23 14.76
CA ALA A 2 2.98 27.87 14.85
C ALA A 2 3.33 26.92 13.69
N LYS A 3 4.44 27.15 12.98
CA LYS A 3 4.92 26.20 11.96
C LYS A 3 5.27 24.89 12.67
N GLN A 4 4.60 23.80 12.31
CA GLN A 4 4.95 22.47 12.82
C GLN A 4 6.41 22.16 12.44
N LYS A 5 7.24 21.93 13.46
CA LYS A 5 8.65 21.63 13.27
C LYS A 5 8.81 20.14 12.99
N PHE A 6 8.91 19.78 11.72
CA PHE A 6 9.12 18.40 11.30
C PHE A 6 10.43 17.82 11.83
N LEU A 7 10.39 16.57 12.31
CA LEU A 7 11.58 15.81 12.67
C LEU A 7 12.44 15.55 11.44
N LYS A 8 13.77 15.60 11.61
CA LYS A 8 14.75 15.38 10.55
C LYS A 8 16.01 14.75 11.15
N GLY A 9 16.68 13.88 10.39
CA GLY A 9 17.94 13.27 10.82
C GLY A 9 17.78 12.44 12.09
N ALA A 10 18.72 12.58 13.03
CA ALA A 10 18.79 11.77 14.24
C ALA A 10 17.47 11.67 15.03
N PRO A 11 16.74 12.76 15.36
CA PRO A 11 15.44 12.68 16.03
C PRO A 11 14.39 11.80 15.33
N LEU A 12 14.38 11.79 13.99
CA LEU A 12 13.44 10.96 13.24
C LEU A 12 13.86 9.49 13.26
N TYR A 13 15.17 9.23 13.18
CA TYR A 13 15.70 7.89 13.36
C TYR A 13 15.46 7.35 14.78
N ASP A 14 15.63 8.17 15.82
CA ASP A 14 15.35 7.76 17.20
C ASP A 14 13.87 7.41 17.37
N LYS A 15 12.97 8.20 16.76
CA LYS A 15 11.53 7.91 16.77
C LYS A 15 11.23 6.59 16.07
N PHE A 16 11.83 6.32 14.91
CA PHE A 16 11.71 5.04 14.22
C PHE A 16 12.24 3.87 15.07
N LEU A 17 13.46 3.97 15.59
CA LEU A 17 14.11 2.93 16.39
C LEU A 17 13.34 2.65 17.70
N SER A 18 12.71 3.66 18.29
CA SER A 18 11.87 3.46 19.49
C SER A 18 10.68 2.53 19.25
N GLY A 19 10.26 2.32 18.00
CA GLY A 19 9.18 1.39 17.66
C GLY A 19 9.54 -0.09 17.86
N PHE A 20 10.83 -0.42 17.92
CA PHE A 20 11.30 -1.77 18.20
C PHE A 20 11.44 -2.06 19.71
N GLY A 21 11.26 -1.05 20.57
CA GLY A 21 11.45 -1.19 22.02
C GLY A 21 12.84 -1.71 22.37
N SER A 22 12.89 -2.82 23.12
CA SER A 22 14.13 -3.50 23.52
C SER A 22 14.37 -4.79 22.72
N TYR A 23 13.89 -4.86 21.49
CA TYR A 23 14.03 -6.06 20.66
C TYR A 23 15.50 -6.40 20.40
N ALA A 24 15.93 -7.57 20.88
CA ALA A 24 17.33 -8.01 20.83
C ALA A 24 17.83 -8.34 19.41
N GLY A 25 16.90 -8.67 18.50
CA GLY A 25 17.21 -8.99 17.10
C GLY A 25 17.52 -7.77 16.24
N LEU A 26 17.35 -6.54 16.77
CA LEU A 26 17.68 -5.31 16.06
C LEU A 26 19.13 -4.88 16.33
N ARG A 27 19.91 -4.72 15.27
CA ARG A 27 21.24 -4.11 15.30
C ARG A 27 21.31 -2.92 14.35
N VAL A 28 21.79 -1.79 14.83
CA VAL A 28 22.02 -0.59 14.00
C VAL A 28 23.47 -0.61 13.50
N ILE A 29 23.66 -0.71 12.18
CA ILE A 29 24.99 -0.81 11.56
C ILE A 29 25.55 0.59 11.23
N SER A 30 24.75 1.47 10.61
CA SER A 30 25.14 2.85 10.31
C SER A 30 23.95 3.80 10.43
N ARG A 31 24.22 5.06 10.83
CA ARG A 31 23.23 6.15 10.98
C ARG A 31 23.62 7.43 10.21
N ASP A 32 24.50 7.32 9.23
CA ASP A 32 25.10 8.48 8.55
C ASP A 32 24.09 9.15 7.58
N ASP A 33 24.31 9.00 6.27
CA ASP A 33 23.40 9.54 5.25
C ASP A 33 22.10 8.74 5.12
N ILE A 34 22.17 7.46 5.49
CA ILE A 34 21.07 6.51 5.48
C ILE A 34 21.18 5.61 6.69
N LEU A 35 20.03 5.16 7.20
CA LEU A 35 20.01 4.18 8.28
C LEU A 35 20.22 2.79 7.66
N LEU A 36 21.22 2.06 8.14
CA LEU A 36 21.39 0.64 7.84
C LEU A 36 21.14 -0.14 9.13
N ILE A 37 20.14 -1.00 9.12
CA ILE A 37 19.85 -1.92 10.22
C ILE A 37 19.98 -3.36 9.76
N ASP A 38 20.23 -4.23 10.74
CA ASP A 38 20.12 -5.67 10.64
C ASP A 38 19.03 -6.11 11.62
N LEU A 39 18.04 -6.83 11.12
CA LEU A 39 16.92 -7.36 11.88
C LEU A 39 16.88 -8.86 11.66
N ASP A 40 17.24 -9.62 12.71
CA ASP A 40 17.31 -11.09 12.68
C ASP A 40 18.16 -11.65 11.53
N GLY A 41 19.24 -10.95 11.19
CA GLY A 41 20.15 -11.33 10.11
C GLY A 41 19.78 -10.77 8.73
N HIS A 42 18.63 -10.12 8.57
CA HIS A 42 18.26 -9.43 7.33
C HIS A 42 18.61 -7.95 7.38
N GLN A 43 19.32 -7.46 6.36
CA GLN A 43 19.75 -6.07 6.29
C GLN A 43 18.78 -5.20 5.51
N TYR A 44 18.51 -4.01 6.04
CA TYR A 44 17.67 -3.00 5.40
C TYR A 44 18.36 -1.64 5.36
N TYR A 45 18.46 -1.08 4.16
CA TYR A 45 18.67 0.36 3.99
C TYR A 45 17.34 1.09 4.18
N ILE A 46 17.31 2.06 5.08
CA ILE A 46 16.10 2.79 5.46
C ILE A 46 16.33 4.28 5.32
N TYR A 47 15.51 4.92 4.48
CA TYR A 47 15.46 6.37 4.38
C TYR A 47 14.15 6.91 4.92
N LEU A 48 14.22 7.88 5.82
CA LEU A 48 13.08 8.41 6.55
C LEU A 48 12.82 9.89 6.22
N LYS A 49 11.54 10.22 6.04
CA LYS A 49 11.04 11.59 5.90
C LYS A 49 9.74 11.75 6.67
N CYS A 50 9.48 12.94 7.18
CA CYS A 50 8.12 13.24 7.61
C CYS A 50 7.17 13.32 6.42
N VAL A 51 5.95 12.85 6.63
CA VAL A 51 4.82 13.06 5.73
C VAL A 51 4.29 14.48 5.96
N SER A 52 3.94 15.16 4.87
CA SER A 52 3.39 16.52 4.93
C SER A 52 2.39 16.73 3.80
N HIS A 53 1.54 17.76 3.95
CA HIS A 53 0.60 18.15 2.89
C HIS A 53 1.35 18.39 1.58
N LYS A 54 0.76 17.91 0.49
CA LYS A 54 1.31 18.04 -0.86
C LYS A 54 1.53 19.50 -1.29
N GLY A 55 0.82 20.42 -0.67
CA GLY A 55 0.82 21.85 -0.98
C GLY A 55 -0.31 22.22 -1.94
N ASN A 56 -0.55 23.51 -2.09
CA ASN A 56 -1.59 24.01 -3.00
C ASN A 56 -1.26 23.64 -4.47
N PRO A 57 -2.26 23.36 -5.31
CA PRO A 57 -3.71 23.44 -5.07
C PRO A 57 -4.34 22.13 -4.56
N TYR A 58 -3.55 21.17 -4.07
CA TYR A 58 -4.05 19.84 -3.76
C TYR A 58 -4.88 19.80 -2.46
N PRO A 59 -5.89 18.91 -2.36
CA PRO A 59 -6.70 18.75 -1.15
C PRO A 59 -5.85 18.53 0.10
N LEU A 60 -6.34 18.96 1.27
CA LEU A 60 -5.64 18.71 2.55
C LEU A 60 -5.43 17.21 2.83
N ASN A 61 -6.29 16.37 2.27
CA ASN A 61 -6.15 14.92 2.37
C ASN A 61 -4.91 14.39 1.62
N ASP A 62 -4.45 15.07 0.57
CA ASP A 62 -3.27 14.65 -0.21
C ASP A 62 -1.99 14.91 0.60
N GLN A 63 -1.39 13.82 1.07
CA GLN A 63 -0.13 13.85 1.80
C GLN A 63 1.00 13.29 0.93
N ARG A 64 2.24 13.67 1.25
CA ARG A 64 3.43 13.15 0.58
C ARG A 64 4.66 13.12 1.47
N ALA A 65 5.62 12.29 1.09
CA ALA A 65 7.02 12.45 1.43
C ALA A 65 7.86 12.59 0.16
N GLN A 66 8.96 13.34 0.26
CA GLN A 66 9.85 13.61 -0.87
C GLN A 66 11.23 12.96 -0.65
N LEU A 67 11.57 12.06 -1.57
CA LEU A 67 12.87 11.41 -1.66
C LEU A 67 13.80 12.27 -2.53
N PRO A 68 14.85 12.90 -1.97
CA PRO A 68 15.79 13.71 -2.73
C PRO A 68 16.77 12.83 -3.53
N GLN A 69 17.49 13.42 -4.47
CA GLN A 69 18.68 12.77 -5.03
C GLN A 69 19.82 12.76 -3.98
N ARG A 70 20.56 11.64 -3.92
CA ARG A 70 21.72 11.46 -3.04
C ARG A 70 22.76 10.56 -3.71
N PRO A 71 24.07 10.86 -3.62
CA PRO A 71 25.12 9.99 -4.16
C PRO A 71 25.05 8.55 -3.62
N ILE A 72 24.75 8.38 -2.32
CA ILE A 72 24.64 7.05 -1.69
C ILE A 72 23.56 6.16 -2.34
N PHE A 73 22.54 6.74 -2.98
CA PHE A 73 21.48 5.97 -3.61
C PHE A 73 21.93 5.22 -4.87
N ASP A 74 23.05 5.62 -5.51
CA ASP A 74 23.60 4.86 -6.63
C ASP A 74 24.22 3.55 -6.14
N ALA A 75 24.94 3.58 -5.00
CA ALA A 75 25.47 2.38 -4.36
C ALA A 75 24.34 1.44 -3.88
N ILE A 76 23.29 1.99 -3.25
CA ILE A 76 22.12 1.22 -2.81
C ILE A 76 21.38 0.61 -3.99
N LYS A 77 21.27 1.32 -5.11
CA LYS A 77 20.62 0.79 -6.32
C LYS A 77 21.40 -0.36 -6.94
N ALA A 78 22.70 -0.45 -6.68
CA ALA A 78 23.56 -1.56 -7.10
C ALA A 78 23.67 -2.71 -6.08
N SER A 79 23.34 -2.49 -4.80
CA SER A 79 23.44 -3.51 -3.74
C SER A 79 22.23 -4.45 -3.71
N ASP A 80 22.40 -5.72 -3.33
CA ASP A 80 21.26 -6.65 -3.18
C ASP A 80 20.42 -6.41 -1.92
N THR A 81 20.92 -5.60 -0.97
CA THR A 81 20.20 -5.20 0.24
C THR A 81 18.91 -4.45 -0.06
N ASP A 82 17.85 -4.77 0.68
CA ASP A 82 16.55 -4.12 0.56
C ASP A 82 16.59 -2.64 0.93
N PHE A 83 15.82 -1.85 0.19
CA PHE A 83 15.69 -0.42 0.41
C PHE A 83 14.25 -0.04 0.75
N LEU A 84 14.05 0.47 1.96
CA LEU A 84 12.76 0.95 2.45
C LEU A 84 12.76 2.48 2.50
N PHE A 85 11.77 3.09 1.84
CA PHE A 85 11.46 4.50 2.04
C PHE A 85 10.25 4.61 2.96
N LEU A 86 10.45 5.26 4.11
CA LEU A 86 9.46 5.41 5.15
C LEU A 86 9.09 6.88 5.37
N GLY A 87 7.79 7.12 5.39
CA GLY A 87 7.15 8.36 5.79
C GLY A 87 6.76 8.29 7.26
N TYR A 88 6.96 9.35 8.03
CA TYR A 88 6.44 9.47 9.39
C TYR A 88 5.41 10.59 9.48
N ASP A 89 4.18 10.23 9.80
CA ASP A 89 3.14 11.18 10.17
C ASP A 89 3.23 11.48 11.68
N MET A 90 3.65 12.71 11.98
CA MET A 90 3.85 13.19 13.34
C MET A 90 2.55 13.39 14.10
N ASP A 91 1.44 13.69 13.41
CA ASP A 91 0.16 13.99 14.05
C ASP A 91 -0.43 12.70 14.65
N ASN A 92 -0.26 11.58 13.96
CA ASN A 92 -0.92 10.32 14.28
C ASN A 92 0.00 9.22 14.86
N ASP A 93 1.32 9.48 14.98
CA ASP A 93 2.36 8.47 15.31
C ASP A 93 2.30 7.24 14.39
N VAL A 94 2.19 7.50 13.09
CA VAL A 94 2.02 6.49 12.03
C VAL A 94 3.20 6.50 11.07
N PHE A 95 3.70 5.33 10.72
CA PHE A 95 4.65 5.16 9.62
C PHE A 95 3.92 4.74 8.34
N VAL A 96 4.45 5.21 7.21
CA VAL A 96 3.99 4.87 5.87
C VAL A 96 5.16 4.27 5.09
N CYS A 97 5.06 3.04 4.65
CA CYS A 97 6.04 2.41 3.77
C CYS A 97 5.50 2.35 2.35
N TRP A 98 6.25 2.88 1.38
CA TRP A 98 5.93 2.73 -0.04
C TRP A 98 6.60 1.48 -0.61
N ASP A 99 6.00 0.90 -1.64
CA ASP A 99 6.51 -0.29 -2.32
C ASP A 99 8.02 -0.21 -2.60
N PRO A 100 8.84 -1.06 -1.94
CA PRO A 100 10.30 -1.04 -2.06
C PRO A 100 10.80 -1.15 -3.51
N LEU A 101 10.13 -1.96 -4.34
CA LEU A 101 10.51 -2.15 -5.74
C LEU A 101 10.31 -0.86 -6.54
N LYS A 102 9.15 -0.22 -6.38
CA LYS A 102 8.81 1.05 -7.06
C LYS A 102 9.68 2.20 -6.58
N VAL A 103 9.94 2.25 -5.28
CA VAL A 103 10.82 3.25 -4.67
C VAL A 103 12.22 3.12 -5.25
N ARG A 104 12.78 1.91 -5.26
CA ARG A 104 14.13 1.63 -5.75
C ARG A 104 14.32 2.01 -7.22
N GLN A 105 13.34 1.72 -8.07
CA GLN A 105 13.36 2.12 -9.48
C GLN A 105 13.46 3.64 -9.68
N ARG A 106 12.94 4.42 -8.72
CA ARG A 106 12.89 5.88 -8.77
C ARG A 106 14.05 6.57 -8.06
N LEU A 107 14.96 5.81 -7.43
CA LEU A 107 16.18 6.36 -6.85
C LEU A 107 17.01 7.11 -7.89
N ASN A 108 17.38 8.35 -7.54
CA ASN A 108 18.17 9.28 -8.36
C ASN A 108 17.61 9.58 -9.77
N VAL A 109 16.35 9.27 -10.06
CA VAL A 109 15.73 9.57 -11.38
C VAL A 109 15.44 11.08 -11.55
N LYS A 110 15.17 11.78 -10.45
CA LYS A 110 14.94 13.24 -10.41
C LYS A 110 15.56 13.82 -9.15
N SER A 111 15.76 15.14 -9.11
CA SER A 111 16.25 15.85 -7.92
C SER A 111 15.37 15.61 -6.69
N TYR A 112 14.05 15.51 -6.90
CA TYR A 112 13.08 15.10 -5.88
C TYR A 112 11.99 14.22 -6.49
N VAL A 113 11.70 13.13 -5.80
CA VAL A 113 10.65 12.18 -6.14
C VAL A 113 9.60 12.20 -5.04
N SER A 114 8.35 12.49 -5.38
CA SER A 114 7.24 12.49 -4.41
C SER A 114 6.56 11.13 -4.36
N PHE A 115 6.30 10.66 -3.14
CA PHE A 115 5.50 9.48 -2.84
C PHE A 115 4.30 9.93 -2.03
N TYR A 116 3.11 9.52 -2.45
CA TYR A 116 1.85 10.05 -1.94
C TYR A 116 1.16 9.08 -1.00
N SER A 117 0.35 9.64 -0.11
CA SER A 117 -0.52 8.93 0.83
C SER A 117 -1.69 9.83 1.20
N PHE A 118 -2.63 9.33 2.02
CA PHE A 118 -3.85 10.07 2.38
C PHE A 118 -3.93 10.32 3.89
N LYS A 119 -4.27 11.55 4.29
CA LYS A 119 -4.41 11.94 5.70
C LYS A 119 -5.53 11.16 6.39
N ASP A 120 -6.65 10.93 5.70
CA ASP A 120 -7.78 10.21 6.28
C ASP A 120 -7.41 8.76 6.61
N ILE A 121 -6.57 8.11 5.79
CA ILE A 121 -6.09 6.75 6.10
C ILE A 121 -5.14 6.80 7.29
N GLN A 122 -4.21 7.77 7.33
CA GLN A 122 -3.27 7.93 8.45
C GLN A 122 -4.00 8.15 9.79
N ASN A 123 -5.05 8.96 9.80
CA ASN A 123 -5.87 9.22 10.99
C ASN A 123 -6.56 7.96 11.53
N ASN A 124 -6.88 7.01 10.65
CA ASN A 124 -7.69 5.83 10.98
C ASN A 124 -6.86 4.58 11.31
N VAL A 125 -5.52 4.63 11.18
CA VAL A 125 -4.66 3.49 11.53
C VAL A 125 -4.82 3.14 13.00
N GLN A 126 -5.09 1.87 13.28
CA GLN A 126 -5.28 1.35 14.64
C GLN A 126 -4.03 0.60 15.10
N LEU A 127 -3.75 0.68 16.41
CA LEU A 127 -2.70 -0.12 17.03
C LEU A 127 -3.00 -1.62 16.87
N GLY A 128 -1.99 -2.42 16.54
CA GLY A 128 -2.11 -3.85 16.27
C GLY A 128 -2.62 -4.16 14.86
N LYS A 129 -2.81 -3.16 13.99
CA LYS A 129 -3.25 -3.35 12.60
C LYS A 129 -2.28 -2.68 11.63
N ILE A 130 -2.00 -3.41 10.54
CA ILE A 130 -1.23 -2.93 9.42
C ILE A 130 -2.18 -2.71 8.25
N ASP A 131 -2.41 -1.44 7.91
CA ASP A 131 -3.27 -1.04 6.81
C ASP A 131 -2.48 -0.97 5.51
N SER A 132 -3.16 -1.13 4.37
CA SER A 132 -2.54 -0.90 3.07
C SER A 132 -3.51 -0.22 2.12
N ALA A 133 -2.96 0.60 1.23
CA ALA A 133 -3.71 1.31 0.22
C ALA A 133 -2.91 1.38 -1.08
N GLU A 134 -3.63 1.61 -2.17
CA GLU A 134 -3.07 1.72 -3.51
C GLU A 134 -3.58 3.00 -4.14
N LEU A 135 -2.68 3.74 -4.77
CA LEU A 135 -2.98 4.94 -5.53
C LEU A 135 -3.54 4.56 -6.90
N SER A 136 -4.20 5.51 -7.57
CA SER A 136 -4.77 5.30 -8.90
C SER A 136 -3.74 4.92 -9.98
N ASN A 137 -2.45 5.17 -9.75
CA ASN A 137 -1.35 4.80 -10.63
C ASN A 137 -0.75 3.40 -10.31
N GLY A 138 -1.35 2.66 -9.37
CA GLY A 138 -0.87 1.36 -8.92
C GLY A 138 0.26 1.40 -7.89
N ASP A 139 0.66 2.59 -7.40
CA ASP A 139 1.64 2.68 -6.32
C ASP A 139 0.98 2.26 -4.99
N LYS A 140 1.52 1.20 -4.37
CA LYS A 140 1.09 0.69 -3.07
C LYS A 140 1.85 1.35 -1.92
N PHE A 141 1.16 1.57 -0.81
CA PHE A 141 1.76 1.90 0.48
C PHE A 141 1.06 1.18 1.63
N VAL A 142 1.81 1.01 2.71
CA VAL A 142 1.42 0.30 3.93
C VAL A 142 1.56 1.26 5.09
N LEU A 143 0.62 1.24 6.03
CA LEU A 143 0.62 2.12 7.20
C LEU A 143 0.48 1.31 8.47
N PHE A 144 1.16 1.75 9.52
CA PHE A 144 1.14 1.07 10.81
C PHE A 144 1.53 2.04 11.93
N LYS A 145 1.11 1.77 13.16
CA LYS A 145 1.56 2.55 14.32
C LYS A 145 3.02 2.27 14.60
N ARG A 146 3.72 3.25 15.16
CA ARG A 146 5.13 3.07 15.57
C ARG A 146 5.35 1.84 16.46
N GLU A 147 4.40 1.50 17.32
CA GLU A 147 4.47 0.33 18.21
C GLU A 147 4.34 -1.01 17.45
N ASP A 148 3.77 -0.99 16.24
CA ASP A 148 3.64 -2.16 15.36
C ASP A 148 4.84 -2.33 14.42
N MET A 149 5.95 -1.63 14.68
CA MET A 149 7.14 -1.66 13.83
C MET A 149 7.64 -3.09 13.58
N LEU A 150 7.79 -3.88 14.65
CA LEU A 150 8.27 -5.26 14.54
C LEU A 150 7.28 -6.12 13.75
N SER A 151 5.97 -5.95 14.00
CA SER A 151 4.91 -6.64 13.26
C SER A 151 4.97 -6.34 11.77
N PHE A 152 5.21 -5.08 11.39
CA PHE A 152 5.38 -4.68 10.01
C PHE A 152 6.56 -5.38 9.33
N PHE A 153 7.73 -5.41 9.97
CA PHE A 153 8.90 -6.08 9.42
C PHE A 153 8.68 -7.59 9.26
N ASN A 154 8.04 -8.24 10.23
CA ASN A 154 7.69 -9.66 10.15
C ASN A 154 6.73 -9.97 9.00
N MET A 155 5.87 -9.01 8.62
CA MET A 155 4.89 -9.16 7.56
C MET A 155 5.31 -8.48 6.24
N ILE A 156 6.55 -7.99 6.14
CA ILE A 156 6.95 -7.12 5.03
C ILE A 156 6.81 -7.81 3.66
N LYS A 157 7.12 -9.10 3.58
CA LYS A 157 6.97 -9.91 2.36
C LYS A 157 5.51 -10.17 1.99
N VAL A 158 4.63 -10.29 2.99
CA VAL A 158 3.19 -10.43 2.77
C VAL A 158 2.63 -9.14 2.17
N HIS A 159 3.07 -7.99 2.69
CA HIS A 159 2.65 -6.70 2.17
C HIS A 159 3.34 -6.32 0.84
N PHE A 160 4.58 -6.76 0.63
CA PHE A 160 5.36 -6.50 -0.56
C PHE A 160 6.00 -7.81 -1.08
N PRO A 161 5.24 -8.64 -1.82
CA PRO A 161 5.73 -9.96 -2.29
C PRO A 161 6.91 -9.90 -3.26
N LYS A 162 7.17 -8.71 -3.81
CA LYS A 162 8.27 -8.46 -4.75
C LYS A 162 9.46 -7.76 -4.08
N ILE A 163 9.48 -7.68 -2.75
CA ILE A 163 10.70 -7.35 -2.03
C ILE A 163 11.70 -8.46 -2.38
N LYS A 164 12.87 -8.09 -2.91
CA LYS A 164 13.78 -9.06 -3.47
C LYS A 164 14.47 -9.76 -2.31
N GLU A 165 14.33 -11.07 -2.20
CA GLU A 165 15.31 -11.84 -1.43
C GLU A 165 16.34 -12.46 -2.34
N SER A 166 17.58 -12.04 -2.12
CA SER A 166 18.70 -12.95 -2.07
C SER A 166 18.61 -13.76 -0.77
N ASP A 167 17.90 -14.88 -0.78
CA ASP A 167 18.25 -16.02 0.07
C ASP A 167 17.64 -17.34 -0.49
N PRO A 168 18.35 -18.47 -0.33
CA PRO A 168 18.09 -19.72 -1.02
C PRO A 168 16.95 -20.54 -0.36
N ASP A 169 16.15 -21.16 -1.22
CA ASP A 169 15.32 -22.35 -1.01
C ASP A 169 14.63 -22.54 0.36
N ILE A 170 13.32 -22.26 0.39
CA ILE A 170 12.40 -23.05 1.21
C ILE A 170 11.66 -23.98 0.26
N GLU A 171 11.91 -25.27 0.48
CA GLU A 171 11.49 -26.43 -0.29
C GLU A 171 10.01 -26.41 -0.71
N ASP A 172 9.82 -26.61 -2.02
CA ASP A 172 8.57 -26.99 -2.67
C ASP A 172 8.08 -28.33 -2.09
N VAL A 173 6.93 -28.32 -1.41
CA VAL A 173 6.21 -29.56 -1.10
C VAL A 173 5.33 -29.91 -2.31
N PRO A 174 5.51 -31.10 -2.93
CA PRO A 174 4.98 -31.38 -4.26
C PRO A 174 3.47 -31.67 -4.23
N GLN A 175 2.66 -30.85 -4.91
CA GLN A 175 1.31 -31.24 -5.31
C GLN A 175 1.38 -32.11 -6.56
N GLN A 176 1.01 -33.38 -6.37
CA GLN A 176 0.88 -34.37 -7.43
C GLN A 176 -0.12 -33.93 -8.51
N ASN A 177 0.30 -34.20 -9.75
CA ASN A 177 -0.43 -34.05 -10.99
C ASN A 177 -1.87 -34.55 -10.94
N SER A 178 -2.77 -33.75 -11.52
CA SER A 178 -3.81 -34.27 -12.39
C SER A 178 -4.01 -33.25 -13.52
N GLU A 179 -3.59 -33.64 -14.71
CA GLU A 179 -3.73 -32.89 -15.94
C GLU A 179 -5.21 -32.70 -16.29
N SER A 180 -5.62 -31.48 -16.58
CA SER A 180 -6.72 -31.18 -17.49
C SER A 180 -6.52 -29.78 -18.07
N LYS A 181 -6.21 -29.74 -19.37
CA LYS A 181 -6.07 -28.54 -20.17
C LYS A 181 -7.42 -27.83 -20.25
N THR A 182 -7.58 -26.66 -19.63
CA THR A 182 -8.37 -25.57 -20.22
C THR A 182 -7.88 -24.23 -19.69
N SER A 183 -7.44 -23.40 -20.63
CA SER A 183 -7.07 -22.02 -20.44
C SER A 183 -8.26 -21.17 -20.01
N THR A 184 -8.30 -20.75 -18.75
CA THR A 184 -9.07 -19.57 -18.35
C THR A 184 -8.32 -18.85 -17.24
N SER A 185 -7.97 -17.59 -17.52
CA SER A 185 -7.34 -16.65 -16.59
C SER A 185 -8.01 -16.69 -15.21
N ARG A 186 -7.28 -17.07 -14.17
CA ARG A 186 -7.69 -16.82 -12.79
C ARG A 186 -7.73 -15.30 -12.60
N LYS A 187 -8.93 -14.72 -12.71
CA LYS A 187 -9.21 -13.34 -12.28
C LYS A 187 -8.91 -13.30 -10.78
N VAL A 188 -7.85 -12.61 -10.42
CA VAL A 188 -7.57 -12.23 -9.04
C VAL A 188 -8.76 -11.39 -8.58
N GLU A 189 -9.50 -11.85 -7.57
CA GLU A 189 -10.56 -11.05 -6.95
C GLU A 189 -9.90 -9.83 -6.28
N VAL A 190 -10.08 -8.68 -6.91
CA VAL A 190 -9.59 -7.41 -6.40
C VAL A 190 -10.57 -6.92 -5.33
N VAL A 191 -10.14 -6.94 -4.07
CA VAL A 191 -10.93 -6.44 -2.94
C VAL A 191 -11.40 -5.00 -3.19
N GLY A 192 -12.72 -4.81 -3.16
CA GLY A 192 -13.40 -3.51 -3.32
C GLY A 192 -13.82 -3.15 -4.75
N ILE A 193 -13.65 -4.03 -5.74
CA ILE A 193 -14.16 -3.87 -7.12
C ILE A 193 -14.98 -5.10 -7.50
N LEU A 194 -16.26 -4.92 -7.79
CA LEU A 194 -17.06 -5.96 -8.43
C LEU A 194 -16.71 -6.04 -9.91
N THR A 195 -16.22 -7.19 -10.36
CA THR A 195 -15.82 -7.38 -11.77
C THR A 195 -16.93 -7.96 -12.64
N ASP A 196 -17.92 -8.60 -12.03
CA ASP A 196 -19.06 -9.24 -12.68
C ASP A 196 -20.23 -9.35 -11.68
N ILE A 197 -21.46 -9.07 -12.13
CA ILE A 197 -22.66 -9.18 -11.29
C ILE A 197 -22.87 -10.61 -10.79
N MET A 198 -22.47 -11.62 -11.57
CA MET A 198 -22.60 -13.04 -11.19
C MET A 198 -21.71 -13.44 -10.01
N THR A 199 -20.72 -12.60 -9.66
CA THR A 199 -19.79 -12.89 -8.56
C THR A 199 -20.31 -12.46 -7.19
N ASP A 200 -21.38 -11.66 -7.13
CA ASP A 200 -22.04 -11.31 -5.87
C ASP A 200 -23.55 -11.51 -5.93
N GLN A 201 -24.02 -12.50 -5.15
CA GLN A 201 -25.42 -12.91 -5.13
C GLN A 201 -26.36 -11.79 -4.65
N SER A 202 -25.91 -10.91 -3.76
CA SER A 202 -26.73 -9.82 -3.22
C SER A 202 -26.93 -8.72 -4.26
N VAL A 203 -25.87 -8.40 -5.01
CA VAL A 203 -25.95 -7.45 -6.13
C VAL A 203 -26.81 -8.03 -7.24
N LYS A 204 -26.61 -9.30 -7.60
CA LYS A 204 -27.41 -9.99 -8.61
C LYS A 204 -28.90 -9.97 -8.28
N LEU A 205 -29.28 -10.31 -7.05
CA LEU A 205 -30.68 -10.32 -6.62
C LEU A 205 -31.32 -8.93 -6.73
N LEU A 206 -30.60 -7.86 -6.35
CA LEU A 206 -31.13 -6.50 -6.50
C LEU A 206 -31.33 -6.13 -7.97
N VAL A 207 -30.38 -6.48 -8.84
CA VAL A 207 -30.51 -6.18 -10.28
C VAL A 207 -31.68 -6.94 -10.89
N ASP A 208 -31.82 -8.24 -10.60
CA ASP A 208 -32.90 -9.07 -11.15
C ASP A 208 -34.29 -8.59 -10.69
N ASP A 209 -34.42 -8.24 -9.41
CA ASP A 209 -35.67 -7.71 -8.84
C ASP A 209 -36.09 -6.40 -9.52
N MET A 210 -35.16 -5.47 -9.68
CA MET A 210 -35.44 -4.20 -10.36
C MET A 210 -35.71 -4.36 -11.86
N VAL A 211 -35.15 -5.38 -12.52
CA VAL A 211 -35.49 -5.71 -13.91
C VAL A 211 -36.92 -6.27 -14.00
N ALA A 212 -37.32 -7.12 -13.05
CA ALA A 212 -38.68 -7.63 -12.98
C ALA A 212 -39.72 -6.51 -12.72
N GLU A 213 -39.31 -5.45 -12.01
CA GLU A 213 -40.09 -4.22 -11.82
C GLU A 213 -40.05 -3.23 -13.00
N GLU A 214 -39.47 -3.61 -14.15
CA GLU A 214 -39.31 -2.76 -15.35
C GLU A 214 -38.57 -1.44 -15.09
N LYS A 215 -37.65 -1.39 -14.11
CA LYS A 215 -36.84 -0.18 -13.84
C LYS A 215 -35.86 0.10 -14.96
N ASN A 216 -35.61 1.38 -15.20
CA ASN A 216 -34.64 1.77 -16.22
C ASN A 216 -33.20 1.52 -15.75
N ARG A 217 -32.28 1.33 -16.70
CA ARG A 217 -30.87 0.99 -16.40
C ARG A 217 -30.17 1.99 -15.47
N MET A 218 -30.56 3.28 -15.51
CA MET A 218 -29.95 4.29 -14.65
C MET A 218 -30.46 4.20 -13.21
N GLU A 219 -31.73 3.86 -13.00
CA GLU A 219 -32.29 3.59 -11.67
C GLU A 219 -31.62 2.37 -11.03
N ILE A 220 -31.40 1.31 -11.80
CA ILE A 220 -30.69 0.10 -11.36
C ILE A 220 -29.25 0.46 -10.93
N ILE A 221 -28.53 1.26 -11.73
CA ILE A 221 -27.18 1.73 -11.39
C ILE A 221 -27.19 2.53 -10.08
N CYS A 222 -28.10 3.49 -9.94
CA CYS A 222 -28.21 4.30 -8.73
C CYS A 222 -28.54 3.45 -7.49
N ALA A 223 -29.44 2.48 -7.61
CA ALA A 223 -29.76 1.58 -6.51
C ALA A 223 -28.58 0.70 -6.10
N CYS A 224 -27.82 0.17 -7.07
CA CYS A 224 -26.62 -0.60 -6.78
C CYS A 224 -25.55 0.26 -6.09
N MET A 225 -25.34 1.49 -6.56
CA MET A 225 -24.41 2.42 -5.92
C MET A 225 -24.84 2.77 -4.48
N ASN A 226 -26.12 3.06 -4.25
CA ASN A 226 -26.60 3.44 -2.93
C ASN A 226 -26.49 2.31 -1.90
N ASN A 227 -26.78 1.06 -2.32
CA ASN A 227 -26.75 -0.09 -1.42
C ASN A 227 -25.35 -0.69 -1.25
N PHE A 228 -24.50 -0.61 -2.28
CA PHE A 228 -23.26 -1.37 -2.32
C PHE A 228 -21.97 -0.57 -2.52
N ALA A 229 -22.02 0.77 -2.69
CA ALA A 229 -20.80 1.58 -2.84
C ALA A 229 -19.85 1.49 -1.64
N GLN A 230 -20.35 1.21 -0.43
CA GLN A 230 -19.49 0.98 0.73
C GLN A 230 -18.67 -0.33 0.63
N PHE A 231 -19.23 -1.36 0.00
CA PHE A 231 -18.56 -2.67 -0.18
C PHE A 231 -17.67 -2.68 -1.43
N TYR A 232 -18.05 -1.94 -2.47
CA TYR A 232 -17.26 -1.73 -3.68
C TYR A 232 -16.81 -0.28 -3.84
N TYR A 233 -16.18 0.24 -2.80
CA TYR A 233 -15.77 1.65 -2.69
C TYR A 233 -14.76 2.13 -3.74
N LYS A 234 -14.19 1.20 -4.54
CA LYS A 234 -13.32 1.53 -5.67
C LYS A 234 -14.08 1.62 -7.01
N MET A 235 -15.33 1.22 -7.06
CA MET A 235 -16.14 1.30 -8.28
C MET A 235 -16.65 2.72 -8.51
N LYS A 236 -16.32 3.28 -9.67
CA LYS A 236 -16.88 4.56 -10.14
C LYS A 236 -18.19 4.29 -10.88
N LEU A 237 -18.97 5.35 -11.13
CA LEU A 237 -20.19 5.28 -11.94
C LEU A 237 -19.96 4.55 -13.28
N THR A 238 -18.80 4.77 -13.92
CA THR A 238 -18.42 4.10 -15.17
C THR A 238 -18.22 2.59 -15.02
N ASP A 239 -17.75 2.13 -13.86
CA ASP A 239 -17.56 0.71 -13.58
C ASP A 239 -18.90 0.03 -13.31
N TRP A 240 -19.77 0.65 -12.50
CA TRP A 240 -21.14 0.20 -12.27
C TRP A 240 -21.93 0.12 -13.56
N LYS A 241 -21.85 1.18 -14.38
CA LYS A 241 -22.47 1.21 -15.71
C LYS A 241 -21.95 0.08 -16.58
N ARG A 242 -20.63 -0.16 -16.61
CA ARG A 242 -20.03 -1.23 -17.41
C ARG A 242 -20.56 -2.61 -17.01
N ILE A 243 -20.50 -2.97 -15.72
CA ILE A 243 -20.87 -4.32 -15.29
C ILE A 243 -22.38 -4.57 -15.37
N ILE A 244 -23.21 -3.56 -15.11
CA ILE A 244 -24.67 -3.68 -15.19
C ILE A 244 -25.10 -3.80 -16.66
N TYR A 245 -24.51 -3.02 -17.57
CA TYR A 245 -24.81 -3.15 -18.99
C TYR A 245 -24.35 -4.51 -19.51
N SER A 246 -23.14 -4.94 -19.14
CA SER A 246 -22.65 -6.27 -19.51
C SER A 246 -23.53 -7.39 -18.98
N TYR A 247 -24.21 -7.24 -17.83
CA TYR A 247 -25.11 -8.25 -17.29
C TYR A 247 -26.50 -8.25 -17.96
N LEU A 248 -27.04 -7.06 -18.24
CA LEU A 248 -28.39 -6.92 -18.82
C LEU A 248 -28.45 -7.11 -20.33
N ASP A 249 -27.31 -7.04 -21.02
CA ASP A 249 -27.19 -7.29 -22.46
C ASP A 249 -26.79 -8.75 -22.79
N ILE A 250 -26.78 -9.65 -21.79
CA ILE A 250 -26.57 -11.11 -21.92
C ILE A 250 -27.91 -11.83 -22.13
#